data_AF-A0A8J7IPL3-F1
#
_entry.id   AF-A0A8J7IPL3-F1
#
_cell.length_a   1.000
_cell.length_b   1.000
_cell.length_c   1.000
_cell.angle_alpha   90.00
_cell.angle_beta   90.00
_cell.angle_gamma   90.00
#
_symmetry.space_group_name_H-M   'P 1'
#
loop_
_entity.id
_entity.type
_entity.pdbx_description
1 polymer ?
#
loop_
_entity_poly.entity_id
_entity_poly.type
_entity_poly.pdbx_seq_one_letter_code
_entity_poly.pdbx_strand_id
1 'polypeptide(L)'
;VNVGIDHDTAEFAVESIRHWWYSMGKQVYPSSEHLMITADCGGSNSYRSRLWKLKLQELATETGKNIHVCHFPPGTSKWNKIEHRLFCHITQNWRGRPLTSLQVVINLIRNTTTTQGLEVEARLDPNLYKTGIKVTDQELDTIAIERNSFHGEWNYIIKPKLVT
;
A
#
# COMPACT_ATOMS: atom_id res chain seq x y z
N VAL A 1 6.52 3.17 7.02
CA VAL A 1 6.24 4.30 6.11
C VAL A 1 7.26 4.28 4.98
N ASN A 2 6.80 4.18 3.74
CA ASN A 2 7.65 4.27 2.56
C ASN A 2 7.64 5.72 2.07
N VAL A 3 8.81 6.35 1.92
CA VAL A 3 8.93 7.75 1.49
C VAL A 3 9.51 7.78 0.08
N GLY A 4 8.66 8.02 -0.91
CA GLY A 4 9.06 8.15 -2.31
C GLY A 4 9.62 9.54 -2.64
N ILE A 5 10.48 9.58 -3.66
CA ILE A 5 10.99 10.83 -4.26
C ILE A 5 10.39 11.12 -5.64
N ASP A 6 9.39 10.32 -6.03
CA ASP A 6 8.74 10.37 -7.33
C ASP A 6 7.21 10.28 -7.17
N HIS A 7 6.48 10.19 -8.28
CA HIS A 7 5.02 10.26 -8.33
C HIS A 7 4.32 9.15 -7.51
N ASP A 8 3.21 9.51 -6.87
CA ASP A 8 2.29 8.56 -6.25
C ASP A 8 1.52 7.75 -7.30
N THR A 9 2.10 6.63 -7.73
CA THR A 9 1.50 5.72 -8.71
C THR A 9 1.05 4.41 -8.06
N ALA A 10 0.22 3.65 -8.78
CA ALA A 10 -0.14 2.29 -8.36
C ALA A 10 1.09 1.39 -8.13
N GLU A 11 2.16 1.59 -8.88
CA GLU A 11 3.43 0.88 -8.67
C GLU A 11 4.05 1.23 -7.33
N PHE A 12 4.12 2.53 -6.99
CA PHE A 12 4.63 2.99 -5.69
C PHE A 12 3.79 2.47 -4.51
N ALA A 13 2.46 2.47 -4.65
CA ALA A 13 1.57 1.95 -3.63
C ALA A 13 1.79 0.44 -3.39
N VAL A 14 1.97 -0.35 -4.46
CA VAL A 14 2.28 -1.79 -4.34
C VAL A 14 3.70 -2.04 -3.83
N GLU A 15 4.69 -1.23 -4.26
CA GLU A 15 6.06 -1.32 -3.72
C GLU A 15 6.09 -1.07 -2.21
N SER A 16 5.26 -0.14 -1.72
CA SER A 16 5.12 0.11 -0.29
C SER A 16 4.61 -1.12 0.48
N ILE A 17 3.71 -1.90 -0.12
CA ILE A 17 3.22 -3.17 0.47
C ILE A 17 4.29 -4.25 0.36
N ARG A 18 4.98 -4.35 -0.78
CA ARG A 18 6.09 -5.28 -1.02
C ARG A 18 7.18 -5.07 0.03
N HIS A 19 7.63 -3.84 0.22
CA HIS A 19 8.62 -3.48 1.21
C HIS A 19 8.19 -3.85 2.62
N TRP A 20 6.96 -3.55 3.02
CA TRP A 20 6.45 -3.95 4.34
C TRP A 20 6.47 -5.47 4.53
N TRP A 21 6.04 -6.22 3.52
CA TRP A 21 6.00 -7.69 3.59
C TRP A 21 7.39 -8.27 3.80
N TYR A 22 8.39 -7.86 3.01
CA TYR A 22 9.74 -8.41 3.14
C TYR A 22 10.52 -7.86 4.32
N SER A 23 10.27 -6.63 4.75
CA SER A 23 11.00 -6.05 5.90
C SER A 23 10.47 -6.54 7.24
N MET A 24 9.19 -6.90 7.33
CA MET A 24 8.54 -7.22 8.60
C MET A 24 7.44 -8.26 8.46
N GLY A 25 6.52 -8.09 7.51
CA GLY A 25 5.29 -8.88 7.42
C GLY A 25 5.54 -10.40 7.36
N LYS A 26 6.52 -10.84 6.56
CA LYS A 26 6.88 -12.26 6.42
C LYS A 26 7.42 -12.88 7.70
N GLN A 27 8.15 -12.12 8.50
CA GLN A 27 8.72 -12.61 9.77
C GLN A 27 7.65 -12.64 10.87
N VAL A 28 6.77 -11.63 10.92
CA VAL A 28 5.70 -11.53 11.91
C VAL A 28 4.56 -12.51 11.62
N TYR A 29 4.29 -12.80 10.33
CA TYR A 29 3.20 -13.66 9.88
C TYR A 29 3.70 -14.80 8.95
N PRO A 30 4.59 -15.69 9.41
CA PRO A 30 5.30 -16.65 8.56
C PRO A 30 4.38 -17.67 7.89
N SER A 31 3.30 -18.06 8.58
CA SER A 31 2.33 -19.04 8.09
C SER A 31 1.11 -18.42 7.41
N SER A 32 1.06 -17.08 7.25
CA SER A 32 -0.10 -16.47 6.63
C SER A 32 -0.16 -16.81 5.14
N GLU A 33 -1.29 -17.31 4.67
CA GLU A 33 -1.57 -17.52 3.24
C GLU A 33 -2.22 -16.28 2.59
N HIS A 34 -2.64 -15.33 3.41
CA HIS A 34 -3.46 -14.19 3.00
C HIS A 34 -2.83 -12.85 3.42
N LEU A 35 -3.03 -11.83 2.59
CA LEU A 35 -2.74 -10.44 2.90
C LEU A 35 -4.03 -9.64 2.80
N MET A 36 -4.45 -9.01 3.89
CA MET A 36 -5.63 -8.12 3.91
C MET A 36 -5.18 -6.67 3.74
N ILE A 37 -5.71 -6.01 2.72
CA ILE A 37 -5.49 -4.60 2.41
C ILE A 37 -6.81 -3.87 2.57
N THR A 38 -6.84 -2.93 3.51
CA THR A 38 -7.91 -1.92 3.59
C THR A 38 -7.43 -0.65 2.91
N ALA A 39 -8.07 -0.25 1.82
CA ALA A 39 -7.62 0.87 0.98
C ALA A 39 -8.70 1.94 0.81
N ASP A 40 -8.28 3.17 0.56
CA ASP A 40 -9.17 4.25 0.14
C ASP A 40 -9.49 4.12 -1.36
N CYS A 41 -10.59 4.70 -1.82
CA CYS A 41 -11.03 4.58 -3.22
C CYS A 41 -10.29 5.48 -4.24
N GLY A 42 -9.33 6.30 -3.81
CA GLY A 42 -8.73 7.38 -4.61
C GLY A 42 -7.28 7.13 -5.04
N GLY A 43 -6.73 8.02 -5.87
CA GLY A 43 -5.30 8.05 -6.17
C GLY A 43 -4.71 6.74 -6.73
N SER A 44 -3.52 6.38 -6.24
CA SER A 44 -2.72 5.24 -6.69
C SER A 44 -3.34 3.87 -6.41
N ASN A 45 -4.13 3.74 -5.35
CA ASN A 45 -4.78 2.49 -4.94
C ASN A 45 -6.28 2.44 -5.29
N SER A 46 -6.77 3.32 -6.17
CA SER A 46 -8.17 3.34 -6.55
C SER A 46 -8.65 1.99 -7.10
N TYR A 47 -9.85 1.56 -6.68
CA TYR A 47 -10.48 0.34 -7.19
C TYR A 47 -10.69 0.34 -8.73
N ARG A 48 -10.72 1.52 -9.35
CA ARG A 48 -10.84 1.69 -10.82
C ARG A 48 -9.50 1.52 -11.53
N SER A 49 -8.39 1.65 -10.82
CA SER A 49 -7.05 1.56 -11.37
C SER A 49 -6.76 0.14 -11.85
N ARG A 50 -6.56 0.00 -13.17
CA ARG A 50 -6.13 -1.26 -13.78
C ARG A 50 -4.70 -1.60 -13.39
N LEU A 51 -3.83 -0.60 -13.34
CA LEU A 51 -2.44 -0.75 -12.93
C LEU A 51 -2.31 -1.23 -11.48
N TRP A 52 -3.17 -0.73 -10.58
CA TRP A 52 -3.23 -1.22 -9.20
C TRP A 52 -3.49 -2.72 -9.13
N LYS A 53 -4.50 -3.21 -9.84
CA LYS A 53 -4.82 -4.65 -9.89
C LYS A 53 -3.70 -5.46 -10.52
N LEU A 54 -3.09 -4.96 -11.60
CA LEU A 54 -1.99 -5.64 -12.27
C LEU A 54 -0.77 -5.76 -11.34
N LYS A 55 -0.41 -4.69 -10.63
CA LYS A 55 0.72 -4.69 -9.70
C LYS A 55 0.46 -5.54 -8.46
N LEU A 56 -0.78 -5.56 -7.97
CA LEU A 56 -1.16 -6.53 -6.93
C LEU A 56 -1.09 -7.98 -7.43
N GLN A 57 -1.39 -8.24 -8.71
CA GLN A 57 -1.19 -9.57 -9.29
C GLN A 57 0.28 -9.98 -9.31
N GLU A 58 1.17 -9.08 -9.73
CA GLU A 58 2.61 -9.31 -9.67
C GLU A 58 3.05 -9.64 -8.24
N LEU A 59 2.62 -8.85 -7.25
CA LEU A 59 2.95 -9.07 -5.84
C LEU A 59 2.36 -10.37 -5.28
N ALA A 60 1.11 -10.71 -5.63
CA ALA A 60 0.46 -11.94 -5.18
C ALA A 60 1.24 -13.16 -5.69
N THR A 61 1.58 -13.16 -6.98
CA THR A 61 2.40 -14.21 -7.61
C THR A 61 3.78 -14.31 -6.98
N GLU A 62 4.44 -13.17 -6.76
CA GLU A 62 5.78 -13.09 -6.15
C GLU A 62 5.80 -13.66 -4.72
N THR A 63 4.80 -13.30 -3.91
CA THR A 63 4.75 -13.69 -2.49
C THR A 63 4.05 -15.02 -2.24
N GLY A 64 3.35 -15.55 -3.24
CA GLY A 64 2.48 -16.72 -3.12
C GLY A 64 1.28 -16.50 -2.19
N LYS A 65 0.86 -15.24 -1.98
CA LYS A 65 -0.24 -14.89 -1.05
C LYS A 65 -1.50 -14.50 -1.80
N ASN A 66 -2.64 -14.90 -1.23
CA ASN A 66 -3.93 -14.37 -1.63
C ASN A 66 -4.07 -12.95 -1.09
N ILE A 67 -4.15 -11.95 -1.98
CA ILE A 67 -4.30 -10.56 -1.58
C ILE A 67 -5.78 -10.20 -1.58
N HIS A 68 -6.36 -10.02 -0.39
CA HIS A 68 -7.70 -9.52 -0.17
C HIS A 68 -7.66 -8.00 -0.13
N VAL A 69 -8.47 -7.35 -0.96
CA VAL A 69 -8.60 -5.89 -0.98
C VAL A 69 -10.04 -5.51 -0.62
N CYS A 70 -10.17 -4.68 0.41
CA CYS A 70 -11.44 -4.08 0.82
C CYS A 70 -11.30 -2.57 0.79
N HIS A 71 -12.14 -1.90 0.01
CA HIS A 71 -12.10 -0.44 -0.05
C HIS A 71 -13.10 0.19 0.91
N PHE A 72 -12.70 1.28 1.55
CA PHE A 72 -13.63 2.19 2.20
C PHE A 72 -14.50 2.89 1.15
N PRO A 73 -15.82 3.08 1.36
CA PRO A 73 -16.66 3.83 0.42
C PRO A 73 -16.09 5.22 0.08
N PRO A 74 -16.34 5.77 -1.12
CA PRO A 74 -15.87 7.11 -1.46
C PRO A 74 -16.27 8.17 -0.41
N GLY A 75 -15.34 9.06 -0.05
CA GLY A 75 -15.56 10.09 0.98
C GLY A 75 -15.48 9.60 2.43
N THR A 76 -15.00 8.36 2.67
CA THR A 76 -14.94 7.76 4.01
C THR A 76 -13.51 7.47 4.49
N SER A 77 -12.48 8.10 3.92
CA SER A 77 -11.08 7.93 4.34
C SER A 77 -10.85 8.26 5.81
N LYS A 78 -11.67 9.15 6.40
CA LYS A 78 -11.66 9.41 7.86
C LYS A 78 -11.91 8.16 8.72
N TRP A 79 -12.40 7.06 8.17
CA TRP A 79 -12.61 5.80 8.90
C TRP A 79 -11.42 4.85 8.77
N ASN A 80 -10.46 5.18 7.90
CA ASN A 80 -9.20 4.46 7.83
C ASN A 80 -8.42 4.70 9.14
N LYS A 81 -8.07 3.61 9.83
CA LYS A 81 -7.40 3.67 11.13
C LYS A 81 -6.06 4.39 11.06
N ILE A 82 -5.39 4.39 9.90
CA ILE A 82 -4.09 5.02 9.73
C ILE A 82 -4.12 6.53 9.99
N GLU A 83 -5.23 7.19 9.64
CA GLU A 83 -5.44 8.63 9.86
C GLU A 83 -5.37 8.97 11.36
N HIS A 84 -5.95 8.11 12.20
CA HIS A 84 -6.10 8.34 13.63
C HIS A 84 -5.03 7.67 14.50
N ARG A 85 -4.28 6.71 13.96
CA ARG A 85 -3.29 5.93 14.71
C ARG A 85 -1.85 6.19 14.30
N LEU A 86 -1.62 6.79 13.14
CA LEU A 86 -0.28 7.02 12.62
C LEU A 86 -0.12 8.46 12.13
N PHE A 87 -0.92 8.89 11.16
CA PHE A 87 -0.70 10.18 10.51
C PHE A 87 -0.90 11.36 11.45
N CYS A 88 -1.92 11.33 12.33
CA CYS A 88 -2.12 12.36 13.34
C CYS A 88 -0.86 12.60 14.21
N HIS A 89 -0.16 11.53 14.61
CA HIS A 89 1.05 11.61 15.43
C HIS A 89 2.27 12.08 14.63
N ILE A 90 2.41 11.63 13.38
CA ILE A 90 3.46 12.12 12.48
C ILE A 90 3.30 13.63 12.28
N THR A 91 2.09 14.10 11.98
CA THR A 91 1.78 15.53 11.81
C THR A 91 2.12 16.32 13.07
N GLN A 92 1.79 15.80 14.25
CA GLN A 92 2.16 16.44 15.53
C GLN A 92 3.67 16.52 15.71
N ASN A 93 4.42 15.46 15.39
CA ASN A 93 5.88 15.45 15.50
C ASN A 93 6.57 16.39 14.51
N TRP A 94 5.97 16.58 13.32
CA TRP A 94 6.45 17.49 12.29
C TRP A 94 6.17 18.97 12.59
N ARG A 95 5.21 19.25 13.49
CA ARG A 95 4.72 20.60 13.74
C ARG A 95 5.87 21.54 14.14
N GLY A 96 6.05 22.60 13.34
CA GLY A 96 7.08 23.62 13.58
C GLY A 96 8.51 23.19 13.28
N ARG A 97 8.72 22.06 12.58
CA ARG A 97 10.05 21.59 12.18
C ARG A 97 10.24 21.73 10.66
N PRO A 98 11.30 22.41 10.19
CA PRO A 98 11.55 22.55 8.76
C PRO A 98 12.02 21.21 8.15
N LEU A 99 11.43 20.84 7.00
CA LEU A 99 11.77 19.62 6.25
C LEU A 99 12.89 19.91 5.25
N THR A 100 14.12 20.05 5.75
CA THR A 100 15.25 20.56 4.95
C THR A 100 15.97 19.51 4.10
N SER A 101 15.76 18.23 4.36
CA SER A 101 16.34 17.13 3.58
C SER A 101 15.51 15.85 3.70
N LEU A 102 15.71 14.90 2.78
CA LEU A 102 15.09 13.57 2.86
C LEU A 102 15.45 12.85 4.16
N GLN A 103 16.70 12.98 4.61
CA GLN A 103 17.14 12.41 5.88
C GLN A 103 16.37 13.00 7.06
N VAL A 104 16.12 14.32 7.06
CA VAL A 104 15.31 14.99 8.09
C VAL A 104 13.88 14.47 8.06
N VAL A 105 13.25 14.36 6.88
CA VAL A 105 11.90 13.80 6.74
C VAL A 105 11.81 12.38 7.32
N ILE A 106 12.72 11.49 6.92
CA ILE A 106 12.73 10.10 7.39
C ILE A 106 12.99 10.02 8.90
N ASN A 107 13.90 10.83 9.43
CA ASN A 107 14.18 10.88 10.87
C ASN A 107 12.96 11.39 11.65
N LEU A 108 12.26 12.40 11.15
CA LEU A 108 11.06 12.91 11.79
C LEU A 108 9.93 11.89 11.78
N ILE A 109 9.75 11.13 10.71
CA ILE A 109 8.75 10.05 10.71
C ILE A 109 9.14 8.97 11.71
N ARG A 110 10.40 8.47 11.67
CA ARG A 110 10.87 7.39 12.55
C ARG A 110 10.78 7.73 14.03
N ASN A 111 11.10 8.96 14.39
CA ASN A 111 11.06 9.43 15.78
C ASN A 111 9.64 9.77 16.27
N THR A 112 8.60 9.37 15.53
CA THR A 112 7.21 9.51 15.98
C THR A 112 6.89 8.39 16.95
N THR A 113 6.60 8.75 18.21
CA THR A 113 6.29 7.82 19.28
C THR A 113 5.12 8.35 20.13
N THR A 114 4.43 7.46 20.83
CA THR A 114 3.35 7.79 21.76
C THR A 114 3.60 7.15 23.12
N THR A 115 2.93 7.65 24.16
CA THR A 115 3.01 7.04 25.50
C THR A 115 2.45 5.62 25.54
N GLN A 116 1.67 5.22 24.54
CA GLN A 116 1.11 3.88 24.36
C GLN A 116 2.04 2.94 23.57
N GLY A 117 3.26 3.38 23.21
CA GLY A 117 4.26 2.54 22.58
C GLY A 117 4.15 2.43 21.06
N LEU A 118 3.66 3.46 20.37
CA LEU A 118 3.75 3.50 18.90
C LEU A 118 5.22 3.56 18.47
N GLU A 119 5.62 2.61 17.63
CA GLU A 119 6.89 2.60 16.92
C GLU A 119 6.63 2.76 15.41
N VAL A 120 7.41 3.61 14.75
CA VAL A 120 7.25 3.91 13.33
C VAL A 120 8.56 3.65 12.60
N GLU A 121 8.55 2.65 11.72
CA GLU A 121 9.63 2.49 10.75
C GLU A 121 9.41 3.37 9.53
N ALA A 122 10.46 4.05 9.07
CA ALA A 122 10.42 4.83 7.83
C ALA A 122 11.66 4.62 7.00
N ARG A 123 11.47 4.52 5.68
CA ARG A 123 12.53 4.29 4.71
C ARG A 123 12.38 5.20 3.50
N LEU A 124 13.50 5.46 2.83
CA LEU A 124 13.51 6.06 1.50
C LEU A 124 13.20 5.00 0.45
N ASP A 125 12.39 5.38 -0.52
CA ASP A 125 12.21 4.66 -1.77
C ASP A 125 12.83 5.51 -2.90
N PRO A 126 14.01 5.12 -3.40
CA PRO A 126 14.70 5.86 -4.47
C PRO A 126 14.20 5.47 -5.87
N ASN A 127 13.20 4.57 -5.97
CA ASN A 127 12.70 4.12 -7.27
C ASN A 127 11.99 5.26 -8.01
N LEU A 128 12.02 5.15 -9.34
CA LEU A 128 11.31 6.05 -10.24
C LEU A 128 10.03 5.37 -10.74
N TYR A 129 8.94 6.10 -10.73
CA TYR A 129 7.59 5.66 -11.02
C TYR A 129 7.01 6.46 -12.17
N LYS A 130 7.01 5.84 -13.36
CA LYS A 130 6.53 6.48 -14.58
C LYS A 130 5.03 6.70 -14.52
N THR A 131 4.59 7.92 -14.86
CA THR A 131 3.17 8.25 -14.96
C THR A 131 2.60 7.87 -16.33
N GLY A 132 1.27 7.74 -16.41
CA GLY A 132 0.56 7.50 -17.67
C GLY A 132 0.70 6.08 -18.23
N ILE A 133 1.12 5.11 -17.42
CA ILE A 133 1.14 3.69 -17.81
C ILE A 133 -0.31 3.23 -18.05
N LYS A 134 -0.56 2.72 -19.25
CA LYS A 134 -1.85 2.17 -19.65
C LYS A 134 -1.78 0.66 -19.59
N VAL A 135 -2.77 0.07 -18.93
CA VAL A 135 -2.97 -1.38 -18.91
C VAL A 135 -4.03 -1.74 -19.95
N THR A 136 -3.63 -2.57 -20.90
CA THR A 136 -4.48 -3.09 -21.97
C THR A 136 -5.55 -4.03 -21.41
N ASP A 137 -6.59 -4.29 -22.20
CA ASP A 137 -7.61 -5.27 -21.82
C ASP A 137 -7.00 -6.68 -21.69
N GLN A 138 -6.07 -7.04 -22.59
CA GLN A 138 -5.36 -8.32 -22.55
C GLN A 138 -4.61 -8.52 -21.23
N GLU A 139 -3.85 -7.52 -20.77
CA GLU A 139 -3.15 -7.58 -19.49
C GLU A 139 -4.12 -7.70 -18.31
N LEU A 140 -5.24 -6.96 -18.35
CA LEU A 140 -6.25 -6.98 -17.31
C LEU A 140 -6.96 -8.33 -17.21
N ASP A 141 -7.27 -8.96 -18.36
CA ASP A 141 -7.91 -10.26 -18.44
C ASP A 141 -7.03 -11.38 -17.90
N THR A 142 -5.71 -11.17 -17.87
CA THR A 142 -4.82 -12.15 -17.24
C THR A 142 -4.99 -12.19 -15.72
N ILE A 143 -5.53 -11.16 -15.07
CA ILE A 143 -5.53 -11.07 -13.59
C ILE A 143 -6.45 -12.14 -12.99
N ALA A 144 -5.93 -12.93 -12.06
CA ALA A 144 -6.67 -13.93 -11.29
C ALA A 144 -7.47 -13.26 -10.16
N ILE A 145 -8.47 -12.47 -10.55
CA ILE A 145 -9.33 -11.70 -9.64
C ILE A 145 -10.63 -12.43 -9.34
N GLU A 146 -10.88 -12.70 -8.06
CA GLU A 146 -12.17 -13.17 -7.56
C GLU A 146 -12.90 -12.00 -6.89
N ARG A 147 -14.05 -11.61 -7.42
CA ARG A 147 -14.83 -10.48 -6.89
C ARG A 147 -15.72 -10.94 -5.75
N ASN A 148 -15.80 -10.14 -4.69
CA ASN A 148 -16.69 -10.41 -3.56
C ASN A 148 -18.17 -10.28 -3.99
N SER A 149 -19.08 -11.03 -3.37
CA SER A 149 -20.52 -10.88 -3.55
C SER A 149 -21.04 -9.51 -3.09
N PHE A 150 -20.40 -8.90 -2.09
CA PHE A 150 -20.72 -7.56 -1.62
C PHE A 150 -19.74 -6.52 -2.18
N HIS A 151 -20.24 -5.66 -3.08
CA HIS A 151 -19.46 -4.63 -3.78
C HIS A 151 -18.20 -5.18 -4.46
N GLY A 152 -18.33 -6.23 -5.27
CA GLY A 152 -17.23 -6.89 -5.98
C GLY A 152 -16.43 -6.00 -6.94
N GLU A 153 -17.00 -4.86 -7.32
CA GLU A 153 -16.33 -3.79 -8.06
C GLU A 153 -15.21 -3.11 -7.25
N TRP A 154 -15.32 -3.10 -5.91
CA TRP A 154 -14.38 -2.50 -4.98
C TRP A 154 -13.69 -3.54 -4.09
N ASN A 155 -14.35 -4.66 -3.80
CA ASN A 155 -13.87 -5.69 -2.89
C ASN A 155 -13.56 -6.97 -3.65
N TYR A 156 -12.32 -7.43 -3.58
CA TYR A 156 -11.87 -8.55 -4.39
C TYR A 156 -10.65 -9.24 -3.78
N ILE A 157 -10.38 -10.44 -4.29
CA ILE A 157 -9.22 -11.24 -3.95
C ILE A 157 -8.40 -11.41 -5.23
N ILE A 158 -7.10 -11.13 -5.15
CA ILE A 158 -6.15 -11.46 -6.21
C ILE A 158 -5.40 -12.71 -5.76
N LYS A 159 -5.55 -13.78 -6.54
CA LYS A 159 -4.89 -15.05 -6.28
C LYS A 159 -3.48 -15.07 -6.90
N PRO A 160 -2.51 -15.73 -6.27
CA PRO A 160 -1.22 -15.95 -6.90
C PRO A 160 -1.40 -16.78 -8.17
N LYS A 161 -0.68 -16.44 -9.23
CA LYS A 161 -0.54 -17.33 -10.38
C LYS A 161 0.59 -18.32 -10.09
N LEU A 162 0.39 -19.57 -10.48
CA LEU A 162 1.50 -20.52 -10.51
C LEU A 162 2.45 -20.06 -11.63
N VAL A 163 3.69 -19.76 -11.26
CA VAL A 163 4.77 -19.58 -12.23
C VAL A 163 5.18 -20.99 -12.66
N THR A 164 4.58 -21.48 -13.75
CA THR A 164 5.07 -22.68 -14.47
C THR A 164 6.38 -22.38 -15.18
#